data_AF-A0A9W4UV20-F1
#
_entry.id   AF-A0A9W4UV20-F1
#
_cell.length_a   1.000
_cell.length_b   1.000
_cell.length_c   1.000
_cell.angle_alpha   90.00
_cell.angle_beta   90.00
_cell.angle_gamma   90.00
#
_symmetry.space_group_name_H-M   'P 1'
#
loop_
_entity.id
_entity.type
_entity.pdbx_description
1 polymer ?
#
loop_
_entity_poly.entity_id
_entity_poly.type
_entity_poly.pdbx_seq_one_letter_code
_entity_poly.pdbx_strand_id
1 'polypeptide(L)'
;MARYTAGQIRGMVAEALRDSDGMPGTELAGRVGVSRITMARHLDRLASEGFLRRRGAGGAILWTLAPGRSTYGFPDDYFRAADDYMRLVSDLGDAGALVRDCLQSGADPARLVLEVVEPAIRGVGELYEEGKIGSAERGLMRQSISGSLRLVDGAPDPSLGALVAATDPDAALDAEAAAAAYRASGWSTWCVGDLSGAADGLLDTDLGRIIGRVWKRRGGLLLVAAFSSTTEGARLFADAAGPARKRSPFMRLALCGPGTGGIPGCDLGASSLGELVRWSGTARAAGQGAAG
;
A
#
# COMPACT_ATOMS: atom_id res chain seq x y z
N MET A 1 30.72 7.09 -15.21
CA MET A 1 29.76 6.01 -15.54
C MET A 1 28.55 6.17 -14.63
N ALA A 2 27.38 6.46 -15.20
CA ALA A 2 26.15 6.53 -14.42
C ALA A 2 25.84 5.13 -13.85
N ARG A 3 25.60 5.03 -12.54
CA ARG A 3 25.14 3.80 -11.90
C ARG A 3 23.63 3.72 -12.09
N TYR A 4 23.18 2.90 -13.05
CA TYR A 4 21.76 2.60 -13.20
C TYR A 4 21.26 1.78 -12.00
N THR A 5 20.05 2.08 -11.53
CA THR A 5 19.34 1.27 -10.54
C THR A 5 18.79 -0.01 -11.18
N ALA A 6 18.43 -1.00 -10.36
CA ALA A 6 17.84 -2.25 -10.86
C ALA A 6 16.53 -2.02 -11.65
N GLY A 7 15.69 -1.08 -11.20
CA GLY A 7 14.46 -0.71 -11.89
C GLY A 7 14.71 -0.04 -13.25
N GLN A 8 15.73 0.83 -13.33
CA GLN A 8 16.12 1.46 -14.60
C GLN A 8 16.59 0.43 -15.63
N ILE A 9 17.43 -0.53 -15.22
CA ILE A 9 17.88 -1.60 -16.12
C ILE A 9 16.70 -2.47 -16.56
N ARG A 10 15.77 -2.80 -15.67
CA ARG A 10 14.55 -3.56 -16.02
C ARG A 10 13.72 -2.83 -17.08
N GLY A 11 13.48 -1.53 -16.91
CA GLY A 11 12.73 -0.71 -17.86
C GLY A 11 13.42 -0.64 -19.24
N MET A 12 14.74 -0.44 -19.27
CA MET A 12 15.50 -0.41 -20.53
C MET A 12 15.53 -1.77 -21.23
N VAL A 13 15.66 -2.87 -20.48
CA VAL A 13 15.58 -4.24 -21.03
C VAL A 13 14.17 -4.50 -21.58
N ALA A 14 13.14 -4.06 -20.87
CA ALA A 14 11.76 -4.19 -21.32
C ALA A 14 11.51 -3.45 -22.63
N GLU A 15 11.96 -2.20 -22.72
CA GLU A 15 11.85 -1.39 -23.93
C GLU A 15 12.55 -2.07 -25.10
N ALA A 16 13.77 -2.59 -24.88
CA ALA A 16 14.53 -3.28 -25.91
C ALA A 16 13.84 -4.57 -26.41
N LEU A 17 12.97 -5.17 -25.60
CA LEU A 17 12.28 -6.42 -25.89
C LEU A 17 10.81 -6.25 -26.33
N ARG A 18 10.22 -5.05 -26.22
CA ARG A 18 8.78 -4.82 -26.40
C ARG A 18 8.25 -5.30 -27.76
N ASP A 19 9.02 -5.05 -28.83
CA ASP A 19 8.67 -5.42 -30.20
C ASP A 19 9.64 -6.49 -30.78
N SER A 20 10.22 -7.33 -29.90
CA SER A 20 11.19 -8.35 -30.29
C SER A 20 10.70 -9.75 -29.93
N ASP A 21 10.85 -10.70 -30.85
CA ASP A 21 10.66 -12.14 -30.58
C ASP A 21 11.73 -12.74 -29.64
N GLY A 22 12.67 -11.91 -29.18
CA GLY A 22 13.68 -12.21 -28.19
C GLY A 22 15.07 -11.77 -28.61
N MET A 23 15.89 -11.39 -27.63
CA MET A 23 17.20 -10.80 -27.87
C MET A 23 18.32 -11.52 -27.11
N PRO A 24 19.51 -11.72 -27.70
CA PRO A 24 20.67 -12.21 -26.99
C PRO A 24 21.11 -11.25 -25.88
N GLY A 25 21.61 -11.79 -24.76
CA GLY A 25 22.10 -10.96 -23.65
C GLY A 25 23.26 -10.02 -24.02
N THR A 26 24.05 -10.37 -25.04
CA THR A 26 25.12 -9.52 -25.58
C THR A 26 24.60 -8.31 -26.33
N GLU A 27 23.48 -8.45 -27.05
CA GLU A 27 22.85 -7.35 -27.78
C GLU A 27 22.10 -6.43 -26.81
N LEU A 28 21.41 -7.00 -25.81
CA LEU A 28 20.80 -6.23 -24.72
C LEU A 28 21.85 -5.38 -23.98
N ALA A 29 23.02 -5.95 -23.69
CA ALA A 29 24.11 -5.21 -23.04
C ALA A 29 24.54 -3.98 -23.86
N GLY A 30 24.60 -4.12 -25.20
CA GLY A 30 24.91 -3.05 -26.13
C GLY A 30 23.83 -1.96 -26.14
N ARG A 31 22.54 -2.33 -26.26
CA ARG A 31 21.42 -1.38 -26.27
C ARG A 31 21.28 -0.62 -24.96
N VAL A 32 21.45 -1.30 -23.83
CA VAL A 32 21.31 -0.71 -22.49
C VAL A 32 22.57 0.08 -22.09
N GLY A 33 23.69 -0.12 -22.76
CA GLY A 33 24.94 0.60 -22.48
C GLY A 33 25.65 0.12 -21.22
N VAL A 34 25.55 -1.17 -20.87
CA VAL A 34 26.19 -1.77 -19.69
C VAL A 34 27.11 -2.93 -20.09
N SER A 35 28.03 -3.33 -19.20
CA SER A 35 28.93 -4.45 -19.47
C SER A 35 28.15 -5.77 -19.64
N ARG A 36 28.67 -6.69 -20.46
CA ARG A 36 28.08 -8.03 -20.65
C ARG A 36 27.92 -8.81 -19.35
N ILE A 37 28.88 -8.69 -18.43
CA ILE A 37 28.84 -9.35 -17.12
C ILE A 37 27.72 -8.76 -16.24
N THR A 38 27.61 -7.43 -16.23
CA THR A 38 26.52 -6.72 -15.53
C THR A 38 25.17 -7.14 -16.09
N MET A 39 25.01 -7.11 -17.42
CA MET A 39 23.78 -7.50 -18.08
C MET A 39 23.40 -8.95 -17.75
N ALA A 40 24.33 -9.90 -17.87
CA ALA A 40 24.06 -11.31 -17.55
C ALA A 40 23.49 -11.48 -16.14
N ARG A 41 24.06 -10.82 -15.13
CA ARG A 41 23.56 -10.85 -13.75
C ARG A 41 22.14 -10.29 -13.62
N HIS A 42 21.84 -9.20 -14.32
CA HIS A 42 20.49 -8.63 -14.33
C HIS A 42 19.49 -9.55 -15.04
N LEU A 43 19.85 -10.13 -16.18
CA LEU A 43 18.99 -11.06 -16.90
C LEU A 43 18.69 -12.32 -16.07
N ASP A 44 19.69 -12.90 -15.40
CA ASP A 44 19.49 -14.03 -14.50
C ASP A 44 18.52 -13.70 -13.36
N ARG A 45 18.72 -12.54 -12.72
CA ARG A 45 17.83 -12.04 -11.69
C ARG A 45 16.40 -11.83 -12.21
N LEU A 46 16.24 -11.14 -13.33
CA LEU A 46 14.94 -10.89 -13.94
C LEU A 46 14.24 -12.19 -14.38
N ALA A 47 14.97 -13.22 -14.80
CA ALA A 47 14.40 -14.55 -15.01
C ALA A 47 13.93 -15.19 -13.71
N SER A 48 14.72 -15.11 -12.64
CA SER A 48 14.35 -15.68 -11.33
C SER A 48 13.12 -15.00 -10.71
N GLU A 49 12.93 -13.70 -10.99
CA GLU A 49 11.74 -12.93 -10.62
C GLU A 49 10.53 -13.22 -11.53
N GLY A 50 10.72 -14.04 -12.57
CA GLY A 50 9.70 -14.39 -13.56
C GLY A 50 9.33 -13.24 -14.50
N PHE A 51 10.18 -12.22 -14.61
CA PHE A 51 10.01 -11.10 -15.54
C PHE A 51 10.45 -11.47 -16.97
N LEU A 52 11.49 -12.30 -17.09
CA LEU A 52 11.99 -12.80 -18.37
C LEU A 52 11.86 -14.31 -18.50
N ARG A 53 11.74 -14.77 -19.75
CA ARG A 53 11.92 -16.18 -20.12
C ARG A 53 13.19 -16.34 -20.94
N ARG A 54 13.81 -17.52 -20.79
CA ARG A 54 14.96 -17.95 -21.59
C ARG A 54 14.45 -18.93 -22.64
N ARG A 55 14.82 -18.71 -23.89
CA ARG A 55 14.56 -19.64 -25.01
C ARG A 55 15.88 -19.95 -25.71
N GLY A 56 16.15 -21.23 -25.97
CA GLY A 56 17.26 -21.60 -26.83
C GLY A 56 16.91 -21.37 -28.30
N ALA A 57 17.79 -20.72 -29.05
CA ALA A 57 17.66 -20.57 -30.49
C ALA A 57 19.06 -20.62 -31.14
N GLY A 58 19.32 -21.64 -31.96
CA GLY A 58 20.54 -21.73 -32.77
C GLY A 58 21.86 -21.64 -31.99
N GLY A 59 21.92 -22.18 -30.76
CA GLY A 59 23.13 -22.12 -29.91
C GLY A 59 23.25 -20.86 -29.04
N ALA A 60 22.32 -19.92 -29.13
CA ALA A 60 22.24 -18.74 -28.27
C ALA A 60 21.02 -18.80 -27.32
N ILE A 61 21.12 -18.11 -26.18
CA ILE A 61 19.98 -17.85 -25.29
C ILE A 61 19.35 -16.53 -25.71
N LEU A 62 18.09 -16.60 -26.14
CA LEU A 62 17.24 -15.43 -26.34
C LEU A 62 16.43 -15.16 -25.07
N TRP A 63 16.39 -13.89 -24.72
CA TRP A 63 15.60 -13.38 -23.62
C TRP A 63 14.33 -12.75 -24.16
N THR A 64 13.19 -13.10 -23.59
CA THR A 64 11.89 -12.47 -23.88
C THR A 64 11.20 -12.02 -22.62
N LEU A 65 10.34 -11.01 -22.75
CA LEU A 65 9.38 -10.67 -21.71
C LEU A 65 8.48 -11.89 -21.42
N ALA A 66 8.23 -12.15 -20.14
CA ALA A 66 7.24 -13.14 -19.77
C ALA A 66 5.84 -12.62 -20.16
N PRO A 67 5.00 -13.46 -20.80
CA PRO A 67 3.64 -13.05 -21.19
C PRO A 67 2.84 -12.64 -19.95
N GLY A 68 2.07 -11.56 -20.07
CA GLY A 68 1.24 -11.02 -18.99
C GLY A 68 1.98 -10.17 -17.95
N ARG A 69 3.26 -9.83 -18.16
CA ARG A 69 3.97 -8.85 -17.33
C ARG A 69 3.75 -7.43 -17.85
N SER A 70 3.24 -6.55 -16.99
CA SER A 70 3.10 -5.13 -17.33
C SER A 70 4.40 -4.38 -17.02
N THR A 71 4.87 -3.61 -17.99
CA THR A 71 5.99 -2.69 -17.81
C THR A 71 5.44 -1.29 -17.58
N TYR A 72 5.80 -0.71 -16.44
CA TYR A 72 5.35 0.61 -16.02
C TYR A 72 6.53 1.58 -15.93
N GLY A 73 6.32 2.82 -16.40
CA GLY A 73 7.20 3.96 -16.19
C GLY A 73 6.61 4.89 -15.14
N PHE A 74 7.06 4.79 -13.89
CA PHE A 74 6.65 5.71 -12.82
C PHE A 74 7.47 7.00 -12.84
N PRO A 75 6.84 8.15 -12.55
CA PRO A 75 5.50 8.34 -11.98
C PRO A 75 4.34 8.46 -13.00
N ASP A 76 4.59 8.38 -14.30
CA ASP A 76 3.58 8.70 -15.33
C ASP A 76 2.47 7.64 -15.43
N ASP A 77 2.78 6.39 -15.07
CA ASP A 77 1.88 5.24 -15.25
C ASP A 77 0.95 4.91 -14.06
N TYR A 78 0.84 5.78 -13.03
CA TYR A 78 -0.09 5.50 -11.91
C TYR A 78 -1.55 5.35 -12.34
N PHE A 79 -2.01 6.20 -13.26
CA PHE A 79 -3.38 6.12 -13.78
C PHE A 79 -3.62 4.80 -14.53
N ARG A 80 -2.70 4.42 -15.41
CA ARG A 80 -2.75 3.15 -16.14
C ARG A 80 -2.74 1.96 -15.17
N ALA A 81 -1.89 2.01 -14.15
CA ALA A 81 -1.83 0.96 -13.14
C ALA A 81 -3.13 0.84 -12.34
N ALA A 82 -3.82 1.96 -12.05
CA ALA A 82 -5.13 1.98 -11.41
C ALA A 82 -6.20 1.26 -12.25
N ASP A 83 -6.29 1.58 -13.54
CA ASP A 83 -7.22 0.93 -14.47
C ASP A 83 -6.95 -0.57 -14.59
N ASP A 84 -5.69 -0.95 -14.82
CA ASP A 84 -5.29 -2.35 -14.93
C ASP A 84 -5.53 -3.13 -13.62
N TYR A 85 -5.30 -2.49 -12.47
CA TYR A 85 -5.54 -3.09 -11.16
C TYR A 85 -7.03 -3.31 -10.90
N MET A 86 -7.87 -2.32 -11.14
CA MET A 86 -9.33 -2.46 -10.99
C MET A 86 -9.86 -3.56 -11.90
N ARG A 87 -9.42 -3.60 -13.17
CA ARG A 87 -9.79 -4.67 -14.10
C ARG A 87 -9.40 -6.05 -13.57
N LEU A 88 -8.16 -6.23 -13.07
CA LEU A 88 -7.73 -7.50 -12.49
C LEU A 88 -8.54 -7.88 -11.24
N VAL A 89 -8.91 -6.93 -10.40
CA VAL A 89 -9.78 -7.18 -9.24
C VAL A 89 -11.16 -7.64 -9.71
N SER A 90 -11.77 -6.95 -10.68
CA SER A 90 -13.07 -7.30 -11.25
C SER A 90 -13.08 -8.67 -11.93
N ASP A 91 -12.02 -9.00 -12.67
CA ASP A 91 -11.86 -10.26 -13.39
C ASP A 91 -11.41 -11.42 -12.47
N LEU A 92 -11.22 -11.16 -11.16
CA LEU A 92 -10.62 -12.09 -10.19
C LEU A 92 -9.25 -12.63 -10.64
N GLY A 93 -8.50 -11.80 -11.36
CA GLY A 93 -7.13 -12.04 -11.80
C GLY A 93 -6.08 -11.78 -10.72
N ASP A 94 -4.80 -11.92 -11.07
CA ASP A 94 -3.67 -11.74 -10.14
C ASP A 94 -3.32 -10.25 -9.94
N ALA A 95 -4.17 -9.53 -9.22
CA ALA A 95 -3.95 -8.12 -8.85
C ALA A 95 -2.66 -7.91 -8.03
N GLY A 96 -2.24 -8.93 -7.26
CA GLY A 96 -0.99 -8.91 -6.50
C GLY A 96 0.26 -8.97 -7.39
N ALA A 97 0.22 -9.68 -8.53
CA ALA A 97 1.29 -9.63 -9.52
C ALA A 97 1.49 -8.24 -10.09
N LEU A 98 0.39 -7.52 -10.39
CA LEU A 98 0.47 -6.13 -10.84
C LEU A 98 1.16 -5.24 -9.81
N VAL A 99 0.76 -5.33 -8.54
CA VAL A 99 1.41 -4.56 -7.46
C VAL A 99 2.91 -4.87 -7.36
N ARG A 100 3.31 -6.15 -7.45
CA ARG A 100 4.73 -6.53 -7.49
C ARG A 100 5.45 -5.93 -8.69
N ASP A 101 4.84 -5.97 -9.87
CA ASP A 101 5.43 -5.40 -11.07
C ASP A 101 5.57 -3.87 -10.96
N CYS A 102 4.60 -3.18 -10.37
CA CYS A 102 4.70 -1.74 -10.11
C CYS A 102 5.86 -1.41 -9.15
N LEU A 103 5.95 -2.11 -8.02
CA LEU A 103 7.02 -1.93 -7.04
C LEU A 103 8.40 -2.23 -7.64
N GLN A 104 8.52 -3.30 -8.42
CA GLN A 104 9.76 -3.66 -9.11
C GLN A 104 10.12 -2.67 -10.23
N SER A 105 9.14 -1.97 -10.78
CA SER A 105 9.33 -0.90 -11.77
C SER A 105 9.60 0.47 -11.13
N GLY A 106 9.70 0.54 -9.80
CA GLY A 106 10.09 1.75 -9.07
C GLY A 106 8.93 2.65 -8.65
N ALA A 107 7.70 2.14 -8.60
CA ALA A 107 6.60 2.86 -7.97
C ALA A 107 6.93 3.21 -6.51
N ASP A 108 6.60 4.43 -6.09
CA ASP A 108 6.52 4.75 -4.66
C ASP A 108 5.41 3.89 -4.02
N PRO A 109 5.72 3.07 -2.98
CA PRO A 109 4.76 2.11 -2.44
C PRO A 109 3.57 2.76 -1.74
N ALA A 110 3.74 3.91 -1.09
CA ALA A 110 2.64 4.62 -0.43
C ALA A 110 1.70 5.24 -1.46
N ARG A 111 2.27 5.86 -2.50
CA ARG A 111 1.52 6.41 -3.64
C ARG A 111 0.81 5.32 -4.42
N LEU A 112 1.38 4.12 -4.53
CA LEU A 112 0.69 2.97 -5.12
C LEU A 112 -0.60 2.62 -4.35
N VAL A 113 -0.56 2.65 -3.02
CA VAL A 113 -1.78 2.44 -2.22
C VAL A 113 -2.81 3.54 -2.50
N LEU A 114 -2.39 4.81 -2.49
CA LEU A 114 -3.31 5.96 -2.63
C LEU A 114 -3.87 6.14 -4.04
N GLU A 115 -3.08 5.88 -5.08
CA GLU A 115 -3.45 6.20 -6.47
C GLU A 115 -3.90 4.97 -7.26
N VAL A 116 -3.65 3.75 -6.78
CA VAL A 116 -4.02 2.50 -7.47
C VAL A 116 -4.97 1.66 -6.64
N VAL A 117 -4.63 1.39 -5.38
CA VAL A 117 -5.41 0.46 -4.56
C VAL A 117 -6.65 1.10 -3.93
N GLU A 118 -6.54 2.29 -3.35
CA GLU A 118 -7.65 3.03 -2.74
C GLU A 118 -8.79 3.29 -3.74
N PRO A 119 -8.54 3.72 -5.00
CA PRO A 119 -9.58 3.83 -6.01
C PRO A 119 -10.31 2.51 -6.29
N ALA A 120 -9.61 1.38 -6.29
CA ALA A 120 -10.25 0.07 -6.49
C ALA A 120 -11.11 -0.36 -5.31
N ILE A 121 -10.74 -0.01 -4.07
CA ILE A 121 -11.60 -0.22 -2.89
C ILE A 121 -12.94 0.49 -3.08
N ARG A 122 -12.89 1.76 -3.49
CA ARG A 122 -14.08 2.57 -3.80
C ARG A 122 -14.88 1.97 -4.95
N GLY A 123 -14.23 1.63 -6.05
CA GLY A 123 -14.88 1.03 -7.22
C GLY A 123 -15.60 -0.27 -6.90
N VAL A 124 -15.03 -1.15 -6.06
CA VAL A 124 -15.72 -2.37 -5.59
C VAL A 124 -16.93 -2.02 -4.71
N GLY A 125 -16.84 -0.97 -3.89
CA GLY A 125 -17.98 -0.44 -3.13
C GLY A 125 -19.11 0.04 -4.05
N GLU A 126 -18.78 0.89 -5.02
CA GLU A 126 -19.72 1.44 -6.01
C GLU A 126 -20.40 0.33 -6.82
N LEU A 127 -19.67 -0.67 -7.31
CA LEU A 127 -20.24 -1.82 -8.02
C LEU A 127 -21.28 -2.57 -7.17
N TYR A 128 -21.03 -2.69 -5.86
CA TYR A 128 -21.95 -3.36 -4.95
C TYR A 128 -23.20 -2.52 -4.66
N GLU A 129 -23.02 -1.22 -4.40
CA GLU A 129 -24.13 -0.29 -4.15
C GLU A 129 -25.06 -0.15 -5.37
N GLU A 130 -24.49 -0.19 -6.57
CA GLU A 130 -25.24 -0.18 -7.84
C GLU A 130 -25.90 -1.53 -8.17
N GLY A 131 -25.68 -2.57 -7.35
CA GLY A 131 -26.22 -3.91 -7.55
C GLY A 131 -25.60 -4.67 -8.73
N LYS A 132 -24.44 -4.23 -9.24
CA LYS A 132 -23.72 -4.88 -10.35
C LYS A 132 -23.00 -6.16 -9.91
N ILE A 133 -22.68 -6.28 -8.63
CA ILE A 133 -22.06 -7.48 -8.03
C ILE A 133 -22.80 -7.90 -6.76
N GLY A 134 -22.80 -9.20 -6.46
CA GLY A 134 -23.34 -9.75 -5.22
C GLY A 134 -22.35 -9.67 -4.04
N SER A 135 -22.83 -10.04 -2.84
CA SER A 135 -22.01 -10.05 -1.61
C SER A 135 -20.83 -11.03 -1.67
N ALA A 136 -21.01 -12.18 -2.32
CA ALA A 136 -19.95 -13.17 -2.51
C ALA A 136 -18.83 -12.66 -3.44
N GLU A 137 -19.22 -12.04 -4.56
CA GLU A 137 -18.29 -11.40 -5.51
C GLU A 137 -17.53 -10.25 -4.84
N ARG A 138 -18.25 -9.38 -4.11
CA ARG A 138 -17.64 -8.31 -3.29
C ARG A 138 -16.61 -8.90 -2.32
N GLY A 139 -16.93 -10.01 -1.65
CA GLY A 139 -16.02 -10.70 -0.74
C GLY A 139 -14.72 -11.15 -1.40
N LEU A 140 -14.81 -11.79 -2.57
CA LEU A 140 -13.65 -12.24 -3.33
C LEU A 140 -12.78 -11.07 -3.82
N MET A 141 -13.42 -10.00 -4.33
CA MET A 141 -12.71 -8.79 -4.77
C MET A 141 -11.98 -8.12 -3.60
N ARG A 142 -12.64 -7.97 -2.45
CA ARG A 142 -12.01 -7.43 -1.22
C ARG A 142 -10.84 -8.30 -0.76
N GLN A 143 -10.94 -9.63 -0.87
CA GLN A 143 -9.83 -10.53 -0.54
C GLN A 143 -8.65 -10.36 -1.50
N SER A 144 -8.90 -10.20 -2.81
CA SER A 144 -7.87 -9.91 -3.80
C SER A 144 -7.12 -8.60 -3.47
N ILE A 145 -7.87 -7.55 -3.09
CA ILE A 145 -7.30 -6.29 -2.65
C ILE A 145 -6.48 -6.43 -1.36
N SER A 146 -7.02 -7.08 -0.33
CA SER A 146 -6.31 -7.35 0.93
C SER A 146 -5.00 -8.12 0.69
N GLY A 147 -5.03 -9.13 -0.18
CA GLY A 147 -3.83 -9.86 -0.59
C GLY A 147 -2.77 -8.96 -1.23
N SER A 148 -3.21 -8.00 -2.05
CA SER A 148 -2.32 -7.02 -2.69
C SER A 148 -1.68 -6.06 -1.69
N LEU A 149 -2.45 -5.55 -0.72
CA LEU A 149 -1.99 -4.63 0.33
C LEU A 149 -0.89 -5.24 1.23
N ARG A 150 -0.86 -6.58 1.37
CA ARG A 150 0.19 -7.29 2.11
C ARG A 150 1.56 -7.24 1.43
N LEU A 151 1.60 -6.99 0.12
CA LEU A 151 2.82 -6.90 -0.67
C LEU A 151 3.50 -5.53 -0.54
N VAL A 152 2.76 -4.52 -0.09
CA VAL A 152 3.26 -3.17 0.16
C VAL A 152 3.86 -3.11 1.56
N ASP A 153 5.16 -2.79 1.62
CA ASP A 153 5.89 -2.72 2.88
C ASP A 153 7.03 -1.69 2.82
N GLY A 154 7.56 -1.32 3.97
CA GLY A 154 8.65 -0.38 4.12
C GLY A 154 9.48 -0.64 5.38
N ALA A 155 10.71 -0.13 5.43
CA ALA A 155 11.57 -0.30 6.59
C ALA A 155 11.02 0.53 7.77
N PRO A 156 10.66 -0.08 8.92
CA PRO A 156 10.02 0.65 10.00
C PRO A 156 11.01 1.53 10.77
N ASP A 157 10.59 2.76 11.04
CA ASP A 157 11.18 3.67 12.01
C ASP A 157 10.58 3.38 13.40
N PRO A 158 11.38 2.93 14.39
CA PRO A 158 10.88 2.64 15.73
C PRO A 158 10.32 3.86 16.48
N SER A 159 10.59 5.08 16.01
CA SER A 159 10.07 6.33 16.59
C SER A 159 8.70 6.75 16.05
N LEU A 160 8.19 6.03 15.04
CA LEU A 160 6.89 6.30 14.41
C LEU A 160 6.00 5.08 14.53
N GLY A 161 4.97 5.16 15.36
CA GLY A 161 3.97 4.10 15.54
C GLY A 161 2.63 4.47 14.90
N ALA A 162 1.97 3.52 14.25
CA ALA A 162 0.61 3.69 13.74
C ALA A 162 -0.27 2.52 14.19
N LEU A 163 -1.31 2.79 14.96
CA LEU A 163 -2.35 1.82 15.29
C LEU A 163 -3.59 2.17 14.46
N VAL A 164 -3.99 1.28 13.57
CA VAL A 164 -5.12 1.48 12.66
C VAL A 164 -6.22 0.47 12.98
N ALA A 165 -7.46 0.92 13.00
CA ALA A 165 -8.62 0.07 13.20
C ALA A 165 -9.76 0.45 12.25
N ALA A 166 -10.71 -0.47 12.06
CA ALA A 166 -12.02 -0.17 11.51
C ALA A 166 -13.07 -0.28 12.61
N THR A 167 -14.13 0.52 12.51
CA THR A 167 -15.25 0.48 13.46
C THR A 167 -16.42 -0.37 12.98
N ASP A 168 -16.34 -0.85 11.74
CA ASP A 168 -17.36 -1.65 11.06
C ASP A 168 -16.73 -2.45 9.91
N PRO A 169 -17.42 -3.51 9.44
CA PRO A 169 -16.89 -4.39 8.40
C PRO A 169 -16.66 -3.69 7.05
N ASP A 170 -17.44 -2.67 6.72
CA ASP A 170 -17.34 -1.96 5.45
C ASP A 170 -16.04 -1.16 5.37
N ALA A 171 -15.68 -0.48 6.46
CA ALA A 171 -14.43 0.29 6.61
C ALA A 171 -13.16 -0.55 6.79
N ALA A 172 -13.26 -1.88 6.95
CA ALA A 172 -12.11 -2.76 7.22
C ALA A 172 -11.01 -2.68 6.16
N LEU A 173 -11.39 -2.65 4.88
CA LEU A 173 -10.41 -2.62 3.79
C LEU A 173 -9.71 -1.26 3.67
N ASP A 174 -10.38 -0.16 4.01
CA ASP A 174 -9.76 1.16 4.09
C ASP A 174 -8.74 1.23 5.23
N ALA A 175 -9.05 0.61 6.38
CA ALA A 175 -8.08 0.47 7.48
C ALA A 175 -6.86 -0.37 7.08
N GLU A 176 -7.04 -1.45 6.32
CA GLU A 176 -5.92 -2.22 5.75
C GLU A 176 -5.09 -1.40 4.77
N ALA A 177 -5.74 -0.61 3.90
CA ALA A 177 -5.05 0.27 2.96
C ALA A 177 -4.23 1.33 3.69
N ALA A 178 -4.81 1.96 4.71
CA ALA A 178 -4.10 2.90 5.57
C ALA A 178 -2.89 2.26 6.23
N ALA A 179 -3.05 1.06 6.78
CA ALA A 179 -1.95 0.33 7.40
C ALA A 179 -0.83 0.02 6.39
N ALA A 180 -1.17 -0.34 5.15
CA ALA A 180 -0.18 -0.53 4.08
C ALA A 180 0.54 0.77 3.70
N ALA A 181 -0.18 1.89 3.55
CA ALA A 181 0.40 3.20 3.26
C ALA A 181 1.35 3.67 4.38
N TYR A 182 0.99 3.43 5.65
CA TYR A 182 1.84 3.74 6.80
C TYR A 182 3.09 2.88 6.86
N ARG A 183 2.97 1.57 6.64
CA ARG A 183 4.14 0.66 6.55
C ARG A 183 5.09 1.09 5.43
N ALA A 184 4.55 1.35 4.23
CA ALA A 184 5.30 1.87 3.10
C ALA A 184 6.05 3.18 3.43
N SER A 185 5.44 4.04 4.25
CA SER A 185 6.02 5.32 4.68
C SER A 185 6.99 5.19 5.87
N GLY A 186 7.30 3.96 6.29
CA GLY A 186 8.25 3.64 7.35
C GLY A 186 7.68 3.71 8.76
N TRP A 187 6.36 3.63 8.96
CA TRP A 187 5.78 3.56 10.30
C TRP A 187 5.74 2.13 10.82
N SER A 188 6.08 1.94 12.08
CA SER A 188 5.80 0.71 12.83
C SER A 188 4.28 0.59 13.00
N THR A 189 3.64 -0.23 12.16
CA THR A 189 2.18 -0.19 11.99
C THR A 189 1.50 -1.46 12.49
N TRP A 190 0.40 -1.31 13.20
CA TRP A 190 -0.48 -2.38 13.66
C TRP A 190 -1.89 -2.14 13.16
N CYS A 191 -2.44 -3.09 12.40
CA CYS A 191 -3.85 -3.06 12.00
C CYS A 191 -4.63 -4.02 12.92
N VAL A 192 -5.58 -3.48 13.69
CA VAL A 192 -6.40 -4.27 14.62
C VAL A 192 -7.53 -5.01 13.88
N GLY A 193 -7.92 -4.51 12.71
CA GLY A 193 -9.08 -4.98 11.96
C GLY A 193 -10.37 -4.31 12.44
N ASP A 194 -11.49 -4.98 12.19
CA ASP A 194 -12.83 -4.53 12.57
C ASP A 194 -13.07 -4.72 14.08
N LEU A 195 -13.41 -3.62 14.75
CA LEU A 195 -13.70 -3.54 16.18
C LEU A 195 -15.21 -3.52 16.50
N SER A 196 -16.09 -3.58 15.51
CA SER A 196 -17.55 -3.54 15.71
C SER A 196 -18.04 -4.65 16.64
N GLY A 197 -17.45 -5.85 16.56
CA GLY A 197 -17.75 -6.98 17.43
C GLY A 197 -17.22 -6.85 18.87
N ALA A 198 -16.39 -5.84 19.17
CA ALA A 198 -15.84 -5.55 20.50
C ALA A 198 -16.61 -4.43 21.23
N ALA A 199 -17.79 -4.04 20.74
CA ALA A 199 -18.63 -2.99 21.29
C ALA A 199 -19.33 -3.34 22.63
N ASP A 200 -18.90 -4.40 23.33
CA ASP A 200 -19.47 -4.87 24.61
C ASP A 200 -19.08 -3.98 25.83
N GLY A 201 -18.99 -2.66 25.63
CA GLY A 201 -18.75 -1.67 26.69
C GLY A 201 -17.34 -1.65 27.28
N LEU A 202 -16.40 -2.47 26.79
CA LEU A 202 -15.00 -2.54 27.24
C LEU A 202 -13.99 -2.00 26.21
N LEU A 203 -14.47 -1.39 25.12
CA LEU A 203 -13.62 -0.90 24.03
C LEU A 203 -12.53 0.06 24.53
N ASP A 204 -12.84 0.92 25.49
CA ASP A 204 -11.89 1.87 26.11
C ASP A 204 -10.72 1.15 26.80
N THR A 205 -11.04 0.09 27.54
CA THR A 205 -10.11 -0.72 28.32
C THR A 205 -9.26 -1.57 27.40
N ASP A 206 -9.87 -2.19 26.39
CA ASP A 206 -9.16 -3.02 25.41
C ASP A 206 -8.25 -2.18 24.52
N LEU A 207 -8.73 -1.05 24.00
CA LEU A 207 -7.93 -0.13 23.21
C LEU A 207 -6.78 0.46 24.03
N GLY A 208 -7.04 0.86 25.28
CA GLY A 208 -6.00 1.31 26.21
C GLY A 208 -4.91 0.24 26.44
N ARG A 209 -5.31 -1.03 26.57
CA ARG A 209 -4.37 -2.16 26.72
C ARG A 209 -3.55 -2.39 25.45
N ILE A 210 -4.17 -2.31 24.28
CA ILE A 210 -3.49 -2.44 22.98
C ILE A 210 -2.48 -1.31 22.81
N ILE A 211 -2.89 -0.06 23.00
CA ILE A 211 -2.02 1.13 22.93
C ILE A 211 -0.81 0.97 23.86
N GLY A 212 -1.04 0.55 25.11
CA GLY A 212 0.04 0.31 26.08
C GLY A 212 1.03 -0.79 25.65
N ARG A 213 0.57 -1.82 24.92
CA ARG A 213 1.42 -2.89 24.40
C ARG A 213 2.22 -2.48 23.16
N VAL A 214 1.65 -1.69 22.26
CA VAL A 214 2.33 -1.28 21.01
C VAL A 214 3.26 -0.09 21.24
N TRP A 215 2.95 0.77 22.20
CA TRP A 215 3.72 1.99 22.49
C TRP A 215 4.54 1.90 23.78
N LYS A 216 5.32 0.81 23.92
CA LYS A 216 6.00 0.41 25.18
C LYS A 216 6.97 1.44 25.76
N ARG A 217 7.61 2.27 24.92
CA ARG A 217 8.66 3.21 25.36
C ARG A 217 8.21 4.67 25.41
N ARG A 218 7.00 5.00 24.94
CA ARG A 218 6.52 6.39 24.72
C ARG A 218 7.55 7.32 24.05
N GLY A 219 8.54 6.75 23.38
CA GLY A 219 9.53 7.48 22.60
C GLY A 219 9.00 7.59 21.18
N GLY A 220 8.81 8.82 20.71
CA GLY A 220 8.32 9.08 19.37
C GLY A 220 6.80 9.21 19.26
N LEU A 221 6.33 9.43 18.03
CA LEU A 221 4.94 9.75 17.68
C LEU A 221 4.12 8.46 17.52
N LEU A 222 2.97 8.39 18.19
CA LEU A 222 1.96 7.36 17.93
C LEU A 222 0.75 8.01 17.25
N LEU A 223 0.45 7.57 16.03
CA LEU A 223 -0.84 7.80 15.40
C LEU A 223 -1.79 6.67 15.77
N VAL A 224 -2.97 7.00 16.28
CA VAL A 224 -4.11 6.08 16.41
C VAL A 224 -5.18 6.56 15.45
N ALA A 225 -5.49 5.72 14.46
CA ALA A 225 -6.45 6.04 13.40
C ALA A 225 -7.59 5.02 13.37
N ALA A 226 -8.81 5.49 13.20
CA ALA A 226 -9.96 4.64 12.93
C ALA A 226 -10.66 5.01 11.63
N PHE A 227 -11.04 4.00 10.86
CA PHE A 227 -11.87 4.11 9.68
C PHE A 227 -13.29 3.69 10.02
N SER A 228 -14.25 4.47 9.56
CA SER A 228 -15.66 4.23 9.84
C SER A 228 -16.54 4.55 8.66
N SER A 229 -17.53 3.71 8.38
CA SER A 229 -18.61 4.04 7.45
C SER A 229 -19.73 4.86 8.12
N THR A 230 -19.69 5.03 9.45
CA THR A 230 -20.75 5.71 10.21
C THR A 230 -20.19 6.76 11.18
N THR A 231 -20.94 7.85 11.37
CA THR A 231 -20.55 8.87 12.36
C THR A 231 -20.61 8.33 13.79
N GLU A 232 -21.52 7.40 14.08
CA GLU A 232 -21.65 6.79 15.41
C GLU A 232 -20.45 5.91 15.76
N GLY A 233 -20.02 5.02 14.86
CA GLY A 233 -18.83 4.20 15.06
C GLY A 233 -17.57 5.05 15.29
N ALA A 234 -17.41 6.10 14.48
CA ALA A 234 -16.32 7.05 14.64
C ALA A 234 -16.33 7.77 16.01
N ARG A 235 -17.51 8.22 16.48
CA ARG A 235 -17.65 8.86 17.80
C ARG A 235 -17.34 7.90 18.93
N LEU A 236 -17.87 6.68 18.87
CA LEU A 236 -17.65 5.65 19.88
C LEU A 236 -16.16 5.29 19.99
N PHE A 237 -15.45 5.20 18.87
CA PHE A 237 -14.00 5.02 18.87
C PHE A 237 -13.26 6.22 19.47
N ALA A 238 -13.67 7.45 19.13
CA ALA A 238 -13.06 8.67 19.66
C ALA A 238 -13.18 8.77 21.18
N ASP A 239 -14.36 8.43 21.71
CA ASP A 239 -14.62 8.40 23.15
C ASP A 239 -13.77 7.34 23.86
N ALA A 240 -13.63 6.14 23.26
CA ALA A 240 -12.79 5.07 23.78
C ALA A 240 -11.28 5.40 23.74
N ALA A 241 -10.81 6.05 22.68
CA ALA A 241 -9.40 6.42 22.50
C ALA A 241 -9.01 7.70 23.28
N GLY A 242 -9.99 8.56 23.55
CA GLY A 242 -9.82 9.88 24.17
C GLY A 242 -9.01 9.87 25.48
N PRO A 243 -9.30 8.99 26.46
CA PRO A 243 -8.52 8.87 27.68
C PRO A 243 -7.04 8.57 27.43
N ALA A 244 -6.72 7.70 26.47
CA ALA A 244 -5.34 7.37 26.12
C ALA A 244 -4.64 8.55 25.42
N ARG A 245 -5.33 9.22 24.49
CA ARG A 245 -4.83 10.43 23.80
C ARG A 245 -4.49 11.54 24.79
N LYS A 246 -5.34 11.79 25.80
CA LYS A 246 -5.10 12.84 26.81
C LYS A 246 -3.86 12.60 27.68
N ARG A 247 -3.34 11.37 27.73
CA ARG A 247 -2.16 11.02 28.55
C ARG A 247 -0.82 11.41 27.91
N SER A 248 -0.79 11.72 26.61
CA SER A 248 0.47 12.09 25.94
C SER A 248 0.25 13.02 24.76
N PRO A 249 0.99 14.14 24.66
CA PRO A 249 0.95 15.01 23.49
C PRO A 249 1.57 14.38 22.23
N PHE A 250 2.33 13.28 22.39
CA PHE A 250 2.92 12.52 21.30
C PHE A 250 2.00 11.42 20.77
N MET A 251 0.76 11.35 21.25
CA MET A 251 -0.28 10.53 20.67
C MET A 251 -1.24 11.42 19.87
N ARG A 252 -1.48 11.05 18.62
CA ARG A 252 -2.43 11.72 17.71
C ARG A 252 -3.58 10.78 17.44
N LEU A 253 -4.80 11.29 17.56
CA LEU A 253 -6.02 10.56 17.24
C LEU A 253 -6.62 11.10 15.95
N ALA A 254 -6.82 10.24 14.96
CA ALA A 254 -7.47 10.61 13.71
C ALA A 254 -8.62 9.67 13.38
N LEU A 255 -9.66 10.21 12.76
CA LEU A 255 -10.81 9.47 12.27
C LEU A 255 -10.90 9.67 10.77
N CYS A 256 -11.28 8.65 10.02
CA CYS A 256 -11.46 8.73 8.57
C CYS A 256 -12.78 8.11 8.15
N GLY A 257 -13.52 8.82 7.30
CA GLY A 257 -14.82 8.38 6.80
C GLY A 257 -15.88 9.49 6.83
N PRO A 258 -17.09 9.20 6.33
CA PRO A 258 -18.18 10.17 6.24
C PRO A 258 -18.59 10.71 7.62
N GLY A 259 -18.72 12.04 7.71
CA GLY A 259 -19.19 12.71 8.93
C GLY A 259 -18.21 12.69 10.11
N THR A 260 -16.93 12.36 9.88
CA THR A 260 -15.89 12.40 10.92
C THR A 260 -15.42 13.82 11.26
N GLY A 261 -15.63 14.77 10.34
CA GLY A 261 -15.31 16.18 10.55
C GLY A 261 -16.07 16.76 11.76
N GLY A 262 -15.32 17.35 12.69
CA GLY A 262 -15.89 18.01 13.87
C GLY A 262 -16.25 17.08 15.04
N ILE A 263 -15.90 15.79 14.98
CA ILE A 263 -16.01 14.91 16.15
C ILE A 263 -15.08 15.42 17.27
N PRO A 264 -15.59 15.70 18.47
CA PRO A 264 -14.75 16.19 19.57
C PRO A 264 -13.71 15.14 20.00
N GLY A 265 -12.54 15.61 20.41
CA GLY A 265 -11.52 14.76 21.01
C GLY A 265 -10.56 14.08 20.02
N CYS A 266 -10.83 14.09 18.72
CA CYS A 266 -9.85 13.74 17.69
C CYS A 266 -9.01 14.95 17.26
N ASP A 267 -7.76 14.72 16.87
CA ASP A 267 -6.86 15.72 16.30
C ASP A 267 -7.13 15.95 14.80
N LEU A 268 -7.75 14.99 14.10
CA LEU A 268 -8.20 15.10 12.71
C LEU A 268 -9.45 14.25 12.46
N GLY A 269 -10.44 14.82 11.75
CA GLY A 269 -11.48 14.06 11.05
C GLY A 269 -11.29 14.20 9.54
N ALA A 270 -10.89 13.13 8.86
CA ALA A 270 -10.55 13.11 7.45
C ALA A 270 -11.67 12.49 6.60
N SER A 271 -11.82 13.02 5.39
CA SER A 271 -12.77 12.53 4.40
C SER A 271 -12.21 11.38 3.53
N SER A 272 -10.89 11.22 3.51
CA SER A 272 -10.19 10.24 2.67
C SER A 272 -8.87 9.77 3.30
N LEU A 273 -8.38 8.62 2.85
CA LEU A 273 -7.08 8.11 3.27
C LEU A 273 -5.95 9.05 2.84
N GLY A 274 -6.00 9.59 1.61
CA GLY A 274 -5.01 10.55 1.13
C GLY A 274 -4.90 11.82 1.99
N GLU A 275 -6.02 12.32 2.52
CA GLU A 275 -6.02 13.43 3.48
C GLU A 275 -5.32 13.05 4.79
N LEU A 276 -5.67 11.88 5.33
CA LEU A 276 -5.09 11.37 6.57
C LEU A 276 -3.57 11.15 6.46
N VAL A 277 -3.09 10.54 5.36
CA VAL A 277 -1.65 10.30 5.11
C VAL A 277 -0.89 11.61 4.95
N ARG A 278 -1.48 12.60 4.25
CA ARG A 278 -0.85 13.92 4.10
C ARG A 278 -0.70 14.63 5.45
N TRP A 279 -1.77 14.62 6.26
CA TRP A 279 -1.75 15.26 7.57
C TRP A 279 -0.76 14.60 8.53
N SER A 280 -0.72 13.26 8.58
CA SER A 280 0.23 12.55 9.44
C SER A 280 1.70 12.81 9.06
N GLY A 281 1.98 13.05 7.78
CA GLY A 281 3.28 13.53 7.30
C GLY A 281 3.68 14.89 7.91
N THR A 282 2.73 15.82 8.04
CA THR A 282 2.99 17.11 8.71
C THR A 282 3.17 16.94 10.23
N ALA A 283 2.40 16.05 10.86
CA ALA A 283 2.53 15.75 12.28
C ALA A 283 3.90 15.12 12.62
N ARG A 284 4.41 14.25 11.72
CA ARG A 284 5.77 13.69 11.80
C ARG A 284 6.82 14.78 11.79
N ALA A 285 6.75 15.74 10.85
CA ALA A 285 7.72 16.83 10.74
C ALA A 285 7.73 17.73 11.98
N ALA A 286 6.55 18.05 12.53
CA ALA A 286 6.42 18.84 13.75
C ALA A 286 6.95 18.09 15.00
N GLY A 287 6.74 16.78 15.09
CA GLY A 287 7.21 15.95 16.20
C GLY A 287 8.74 15.79 16.25
N GLN A 288 9.40 15.77 15.09
CA GLN A 288 10.87 15.67 15.00
C GLN A 288 11.58 16.97 15.40
N GLY A 289 10.95 18.14 15.19
CA GLY A 289 11.50 19.44 15.60
C GLY A 289 11.45 19.73 17.11
N ALA A 290 10.65 18.98 17.88
CA ALA A 290 10.51 19.15 19.33
C ALA A 290 11.44 18.23 20.14
N ALA A 291 12.15 17.30 19.49
CA ALA A 291 13.05 16.34 20.11
C ALA A 291 14.54 16.67 19.90
N GLY A 292 14.85 17.84 19.33
CA GLY A 292 16.19 18.38 19.11
C GLY A 292 16.59 19.43 20.15
#